data_AF-A0A518D6A0-F1
#
_entry.id   AF-A0A518D6A0-F1
#
_cell.length_a   1.000
_cell.length_b   1.000
_cell.length_c   1.000
_cell.angle_alpha   90.00
_cell.angle_beta   90.00
_cell.angle_gamma   90.00
#
_symmetry.space_group_name_H-M   'P 1'
#
loop_
_entity.id
_entity.type
_entity.pdbx_description
1 polymer ?
#
loop_
_entity_poly.entity_id
_entity_poly.type
_entity_poly.pdbx_seq_one_letter_code
_entity_poly.pdbx_strand_id
1 'polypeptide(L)'
;MEAPQPVPPQAVPPQPEPLPAAADPFAGLAPPDDAAAPRDASREPWTCPTCGELSEFGFEACWNCGTTADGVECPDFVKEWEPQPEDAPDQPAATSGEPSQEPWRGQAEPSVASVAQRVIDCPDCRSPTRAIVLIDNSGESQRHEQLRYAAPGAERGWFFGQYAETGQVSAKMCPKCGRITLYGEPGQPT
;
A
#
# COMPACT_ATOMS: atom_id res chain seq x y z
N MET A 1 -19.22 -44.09 26.06
CA MET A 1 -19.02 -43.29 24.83
C MET A 1 -20.28 -42.47 24.67
N GLU A 2 -20.25 -41.25 25.17
CA GLU A 2 -21.41 -40.34 25.19
C GLU A 2 -21.46 -39.60 23.86
N ALA A 3 -22.64 -39.54 23.23
CA ALA A 3 -22.81 -38.88 21.94
C ALA A 3 -22.74 -37.36 22.13
N PRO A 4 -22.02 -36.62 21.26
CA PRO A 4 -21.97 -35.16 21.35
C PRO A 4 -23.37 -34.57 21.15
N GLN A 5 -23.76 -33.68 22.06
CA GLN A 5 -25.06 -33.02 21.97
C GLN A 5 -25.09 -32.03 20.80
N PRO A 6 -26.26 -31.86 20.15
CA PRO A 6 -26.42 -30.90 19.05
C PRO A 6 -26.23 -29.47 19.56
N VAL A 7 -25.37 -28.71 18.89
CA VAL A 7 -25.13 -27.30 19.19
C VAL A 7 -26.39 -26.51 18.80
N PRO A 8 -26.96 -25.69 19.70
CA PRO A 8 -28.13 -24.89 19.39
C PRO A 8 -27.81 -23.85 18.29
N PRO A 9 -28.76 -23.51 17.41
CA PRO A 9 -28.56 -22.51 16.38
C PRO A 9 -28.26 -21.16 17.03
N GLN A 10 -27.13 -20.55 16.65
CA GLN A 10 -26.80 -19.21 17.11
C GLN A 10 -27.75 -18.19 16.47
N ALA A 11 -28.26 -17.25 17.28
CA ALA A 11 -29.08 -16.15 16.80
C ALA A 11 -28.26 -15.27 15.84
N VAL A 12 -28.78 -15.08 14.63
CA VAL A 12 -28.17 -14.18 13.65
C VAL A 12 -28.38 -12.74 14.15
N PRO A 13 -27.32 -11.93 14.33
CA PRO A 13 -27.47 -10.53 14.71
C PRO A 13 -28.27 -9.78 13.64
N PRO A 14 -29.11 -8.79 14.04
CA PRO A 14 -29.87 -7.99 13.09
C PRO A 14 -28.92 -7.29 12.12
N GLN A 15 -29.20 -7.41 10.82
CA GLN A 15 -28.47 -6.67 9.78
C GLN A 15 -28.72 -5.17 9.98
N PRO A 16 -27.69 -4.31 9.87
CA PRO A 16 -27.89 -2.87 9.91
C PRO A 16 -28.80 -2.45 8.77
N GLU A 17 -29.75 -1.57 9.07
CA GLU A 17 -30.65 -1.01 8.05
C GLU A 17 -29.84 -0.28 6.98
N PRO A 18 -30.19 -0.41 5.68
CA PRO A 18 -29.49 0.27 4.61
C PRO A 18 -29.59 1.78 4.83
N LEU A 19 -28.43 2.43 4.91
CA LEU A 19 -28.36 3.89 4.98
C LEU A 19 -29.08 4.49 3.76
N PRO A 20 -29.89 5.55 3.93
CA PRO A 20 -30.51 6.23 2.81
C PRO A 20 -29.41 6.74 1.88
N ALA A 21 -29.55 6.47 0.58
CA ALA A 21 -28.65 6.97 -0.44
C ALA A 21 -28.55 8.49 -0.31
N ALA A 22 -27.38 8.98 0.10
CA ALA A 22 -27.10 10.41 0.14
C ALA A 22 -27.29 10.94 -1.28
N ALA A 23 -28.12 11.98 -1.44
CA ALA A 23 -28.25 12.67 -2.71
C ALA A 23 -26.88 13.18 -3.13
N ASP A 24 -26.46 12.81 -4.34
CA ASP A 24 -25.17 13.18 -4.89
C ASP A 24 -25.10 14.70 -5.07
N PRO A 25 -24.25 15.43 -4.32
CA PRO A 25 -24.18 16.89 -4.40
C PRO A 25 -23.65 17.38 -5.76
N PHE A 26 -23.18 16.48 -6.64
CA PHE A 26 -22.66 16.80 -7.96
C PHE A 26 -23.67 16.61 -9.10
N ALA A 27 -24.91 16.19 -8.82
CA ALA A 27 -25.93 15.92 -9.84
C ALA A 27 -26.41 17.16 -10.67
N GLY A 28 -25.81 18.34 -10.48
CA GLY A 28 -26.19 19.58 -11.18
C GLY A 28 -25.05 20.32 -11.87
N LEU A 29 -23.80 19.84 -11.80
CA LEU A 29 -22.70 20.43 -12.57
C LEU A 29 -22.66 19.75 -13.94
N ALA A 30 -23.41 20.31 -14.88
CA ALA A 30 -23.16 20.02 -16.29
C ALA A 30 -21.67 20.35 -16.58
N PRO A 31 -20.88 19.42 -17.12
CA PRO A 31 -19.52 19.72 -17.54
C PRO A 31 -19.58 20.87 -18.55
N PRO A 32 -18.62 21.82 -18.53
CA PRO A 32 -18.57 22.89 -19.52
C PRO A 32 -18.60 22.28 -20.93
N ASP A 33 -19.40 22.89 -21.81
CA ASP A 33 -19.58 22.57 -23.23
C ASP A 33 -18.31 22.79 -24.09
N ASP A 34 -17.12 22.56 -23.54
CA ASP A 34 -15.93 22.33 -24.35
C ASP A 34 -16.04 20.92 -24.89
N ALA A 35 -16.50 20.85 -26.14
CA ALA A 35 -16.58 19.67 -26.98
C ALA A 35 -15.23 18.93 -27.03
N ALA A 36 -14.96 18.12 -26.01
CA ALA A 36 -14.00 17.05 -26.09
C ALA A 36 -14.47 16.15 -27.23
N ALA A 37 -13.75 16.19 -28.34
CA ALA A 37 -13.86 15.18 -29.40
C ALA A 37 -14.00 13.81 -28.74
N PRO A 38 -14.84 12.90 -29.29
CA PRO A 38 -15.05 11.60 -28.68
C PRO A 38 -13.69 10.95 -28.43
N ARG A 39 -13.30 10.88 -27.15
CA ARG A 39 -12.11 10.14 -26.74
C ARG A 39 -12.42 8.72 -27.13
N ASP A 40 -11.74 8.24 -28.17
CA ASP A 40 -11.93 6.91 -28.71
C ASP A 40 -11.59 5.92 -27.59
N ALA A 41 -12.62 5.50 -26.85
CA ALA A 41 -12.54 4.48 -25.80
C ALA A 41 -12.21 3.09 -26.38
N SER A 42 -11.86 3.04 -27.67
CA SER A 42 -11.53 1.89 -28.49
C SER A 42 -10.02 1.68 -28.68
N ARG A 43 -9.14 2.55 -28.16
CA ARG A 43 -7.68 2.35 -28.30
C ARG A 43 -7.22 1.12 -27.52
N GLU A 44 -6.77 0.10 -28.25
CA GLU A 44 -6.11 -1.11 -27.75
C GLU A 44 -4.91 -0.77 -26.86
N PRO A 45 -4.49 -1.66 -25.93
CA PRO A 45 -3.32 -1.41 -25.12
C PRO A 45 -2.10 -1.43 -26.04
N TRP A 46 -1.17 -0.51 -25.82
CA TRP A 46 -0.04 -0.29 -26.73
C TRP A 46 1.28 -0.26 -25.96
N THR A 47 2.35 -0.75 -26.59
CA THR A 47 3.69 -0.75 -25.99
C THR A 47 4.41 0.54 -26.34
N CYS A 48 4.93 1.23 -25.32
CA CYS A 48 5.67 2.47 -25.52
C CYS A 48 6.92 2.25 -26.37
N PRO A 49 7.09 2.98 -27.50
CA PRO A 49 8.25 2.79 -28.37
C PRO A 49 9.56 3.30 -27.75
N THR A 50 9.48 4.19 -26.74
CA THR A 50 10.65 4.76 -26.07
C THR A 50 11.15 3.89 -24.92
N CYS A 51 10.26 3.43 -24.04
CA CYS A 51 10.66 2.70 -22.82
C CYS A 51 10.24 1.22 -22.79
N GLY A 52 9.38 0.77 -23.70
CA GLY A 52 8.91 -0.62 -23.78
C GLY A 52 7.80 -0.99 -22.79
N GLU A 53 7.32 -0.05 -21.98
CA GLU A 53 6.23 -0.28 -21.01
C GLU A 53 4.89 -0.47 -21.74
N LEU A 54 4.02 -1.35 -21.21
CA LEU A 54 2.67 -1.53 -21.74
C LEU A 54 1.72 -0.46 -21.15
N SER A 55 1.17 0.39 -22.02
CA SER A 55 0.20 1.41 -21.65
C SER A 55 -1.23 0.86 -21.75
N GLU A 56 -2.05 1.13 -20.73
CA GLU A 56 -3.45 0.69 -20.67
C GLU A 56 -4.35 1.49 -21.62
N PHE A 57 -5.58 0.99 -21.82
CA PHE A 57 -6.59 1.59 -22.69
C PHE A 57 -6.90 3.04 -22.26
N GLY A 58 -7.03 3.93 -23.24
CA GLY A 58 -7.48 5.31 -23.02
C GLY A 58 -6.39 6.32 -22.63
N PHE A 59 -5.13 5.89 -22.50
CA PHE A 59 -3.99 6.79 -22.32
C PHE A 59 -3.34 7.16 -23.65
N GLU A 60 -3.20 8.47 -23.90
CA GLU A 60 -2.55 8.99 -25.12
C GLU A 60 -1.02 9.04 -25.01
N ALA A 61 -0.51 9.08 -23.78
CA ALA A 61 0.90 9.10 -23.44
C ALA A 61 1.23 7.99 -22.45
N CYS A 62 2.44 7.44 -22.55
CA CYS A 62 2.96 6.43 -21.66
C CYS A 62 3.06 7.00 -20.23
N TRP A 63 2.41 6.35 -19.27
CA TRP A 63 2.43 6.79 -17.86
C TRP A 63 3.85 6.86 -17.26
N ASN A 64 4.81 6.08 -17.80
CA ASN A 64 6.18 6.03 -17.30
C ASN A 64 7.08 7.14 -17.86
N CYS A 65 6.96 7.46 -19.15
CA CYS A 65 7.89 8.39 -19.82
C CYS A 65 7.24 9.56 -20.58
N GLY A 66 5.92 9.62 -20.67
CA GLY A 66 5.20 10.69 -21.35
C GLY A 66 5.26 10.67 -22.88
N THR A 67 5.91 9.68 -23.50
CA THR A 67 5.90 9.50 -24.97
C THR A 67 4.53 9.02 -25.42
N THR A 68 3.99 9.53 -26.53
CA THR A 68 2.74 9.06 -27.14
C THR A 68 2.88 7.74 -27.90
N ALA A 69 1.76 7.15 -28.32
CA ALA A 69 1.74 5.95 -29.16
C ALA A 69 2.51 6.10 -30.48
N ASP A 70 2.57 7.32 -31.00
CA ASP A 70 3.31 7.67 -32.23
C ASP A 70 4.81 7.94 -31.97
N GLY A 71 5.28 7.78 -30.74
CA GLY A 71 6.68 8.03 -30.38
C GLY A 71 7.03 9.51 -30.21
N VAL A 72 6.04 10.40 -30.14
CA VAL A 72 6.26 11.83 -29.93
C VAL A 72 6.36 12.10 -28.43
N GLU A 73 7.43 12.78 -28.00
CA GLU A 73 7.55 13.24 -26.63
C GLU A 73 6.58 14.42 -26.40
N CYS A 74 5.70 14.31 -25.40
CA CYS A 74 4.85 15.43 -25.00
C CYS A 74 5.70 16.44 -24.21
N PRO A 75 5.95 17.66 -24.75
CA PRO A 75 6.77 18.66 -24.08
C PRO A 75 6.11 19.17 -22.78
N ASP A 76 4.78 19.06 -22.69
CA ASP A 76 4.00 19.46 -21.52
C ASP A 76 3.85 18.34 -20.48
N PHE A 77 4.52 17.19 -20.66
CA PHE A 77 4.48 16.11 -19.68
C PHE A 77 5.35 16.46 -18.47
N VAL A 78 4.72 17.15 -17.51
CA VAL A 78 5.33 17.42 -16.19
C VAL A 78 5.34 16.11 -15.41
N LYS A 79 6.53 15.58 -15.14
CA LYS A 79 6.69 14.52 -14.13
C LYS A 79 6.42 15.15 -12.77
N GLU A 80 5.18 15.05 -12.31
CA GLU A 80 4.72 15.63 -11.03
C GLU A 80 5.53 15.13 -9.81
N TRP A 81 6.28 14.02 -9.95
CA TRP A 81 7.18 13.53 -8.92
C TRP A 81 8.58 14.18 -8.90
N GLU A 82 8.97 14.92 -9.94
CA GLU A 82 10.20 15.71 -9.90
C GLU A 82 9.92 17.01 -9.11
N PRO A 83 10.60 17.24 -7.97
CA PRO A 83 10.39 18.45 -7.18
C PRO A 83 10.73 19.66 -8.04
N GLN A 84 9.80 20.60 -8.19
CA GLN A 84 10.08 21.85 -8.88
C GLN A 84 11.19 22.59 -8.11
N PRO A 85 12.10 23.27 -8.80
CA PRO A 85 13.16 24.03 -8.16
C PRO A 85 12.63 25.13 -7.21
N GLU A 86 11.38 25.56 -7.38
CA GLU A 86 10.69 26.50 -6.50
C GLU A 86 10.11 25.87 -5.22
N ASP A 87 9.86 24.55 -5.22
CA ASP A 87 9.40 23.80 -4.06
C ASP A 87 10.56 23.30 -3.19
N ALA A 88 11.81 23.55 -3.59
CA ALA A 88 12.97 23.30 -2.74
C ALA A 88 12.84 24.21 -1.50
N PRO A 89 12.65 23.66 -0.28
CA PRO A 89 12.65 24.49 0.91
C PRO A 89 13.96 25.25 0.96
N ASP A 90 13.88 26.55 1.27
CA ASP A 90 14.99 27.47 1.46
C ASP A 90 15.99 26.82 2.43
N GLN A 91 16.95 26.06 1.88
CA GLN A 91 17.91 25.32 2.68
C GLN A 91 18.83 26.37 3.27
N PRO A 92 18.82 26.59 4.61
CA PRO A 92 19.76 27.52 5.21
C PRO A 92 21.15 27.03 4.84
N ALA A 93 21.94 27.92 4.22
CA ALA A 93 23.28 27.65 3.75
C ALA A 93 24.03 26.80 4.79
N ALA A 94 24.24 25.53 4.45
CA ALA A 94 24.94 24.58 5.30
C ALA A 94 26.32 25.16 5.60
N THR A 95 26.52 25.57 6.85
CA THR A 95 27.85 25.87 7.36
C THR A 95 28.65 24.59 7.25
N SER A 96 29.74 24.62 6.47
CA SER A 96 30.72 23.54 6.36
C SER A 96 31.36 23.25 7.72
N GLY A 97 30.65 22.51 8.55
CA GLY A 97 31.20 21.78 9.69
C GLY A 97 31.48 20.37 9.22
N GLU A 98 32.75 20.04 9.03
CA GLU A 98 33.24 18.68 8.87
C GLU A 98 32.53 17.75 9.87
N PRO A 99 31.77 16.73 9.41
CA PRO A 99 31.32 15.68 10.31
C PRO A 99 32.55 14.85 10.68
N SER A 100 32.99 15.04 11.92
CA SER A 100 33.89 14.13 12.63
C SER A 100 33.43 12.70 12.37
N GLN A 101 34.23 11.95 11.61
CA GLN A 101 34.01 10.54 11.36
C GLN A 101 34.24 9.79 12.68
N GLU A 102 33.20 9.72 13.52
CA GLU A 102 33.23 8.81 14.65
C GLU A 102 33.26 7.37 14.11
N PRO A 103 34.25 6.56 14.53
CA PRO A 103 34.34 5.18 14.11
C PRO A 103 33.14 4.43 14.70
N TRP A 104 32.20 4.06 13.84
CA TRP A 104 31.10 3.14 14.13
C TRP A 104 31.65 1.77 14.57
N ARG A 105 32.11 1.70 15.81
CA ARG A 105 32.60 0.51 16.49
C ARG A 105 31.52 0.15 17.52
N GLY A 106 30.62 -0.76 17.13
CA GLY A 106 29.74 -1.43 18.08
C GLY A 106 28.23 -1.35 17.80
N GLN A 107 27.78 -1.32 16.55
CA GLN A 107 26.45 -1.87 16.29
C GLN A 107 26.55 -3.37 16.49
N ALA A 108 26.00 -3.83 17.62
CA ALA A 108 25.77 -5.23 17.87
C ALA A 108 25.00 -5.79 16.67
N GLU A 109 25.63 -6.74 15.97
CA GLU A 109 24.93 -7.57 15.01
C GLU A 109 23.68 -8.09 15.71
N PRO A 110 22.47 -7.84 15.18
CA PRO A 110 21.27 -8.42 15.74
C PRO A 110 21.50 -9.93 15.77
N SER A 111 21.58 -10.47 16.98
CA SER A 111 21.75 -11.89 17.25
C SER A 111 20.72 -12.64 16.39
N VAL A 112 21.21 -13.25 15.32
CA VAL A 112 20.51 -14.16 14.40
C VAL A 112 19.99 -15.43 15.09
N ALA A 113 20.05 -15.49 16.42
CA ALA A 113 19.39 -16.50 17.21
C ALA A 113 17.92 -16.11 17.48
N SER A 114 17.03 -16.84 16.81
CA SER A 114 15.70 -17.23 17.33
C SER A 114 14.48 -16.39 16.97
N VAL A 115 14.33 -16.02 15.70
CA VAL A 115 13.08 -16.35 15.02
C VAL A 115 13.45 -17.30 13.90
N ALA A 116 13.14 -18.58 14.07
CA ALA A 116 13.19 -19.54 12.99
C ALA A 116 12.25 -19.03 11.90
N GLN A 117 12.79 -18.23 10.97
CA GLN A 117 12.15 -17.87 9.71
C GLN A 117 11.94 -19.19 8.99
N ARG A 118 10.81 -19.84 9.30
CA ARG A 118 10.33 -20.94 8.49
C ARG A 118 10.20 -20.34 7.11
N VAL A 119 11.06 -20.80 6.20
CA VAL A 119 10.93 -20.54 4.78
C VAL A 119 9.60 -21.19 4.42
N ILE A 120 8.53 -20.39 4.44
CA ILE A 120 7.21 -20.87 4.05
C ILE A 120 7.19 -20.78 2.55
N ASP A 121 7.33 -21.92 1.89
CA ASP A 121 7.10 -22.02 0.46
C ASP A 121 5.63 -21.70 0.15
N CYS A 122 5.40 -21.14 -1.03
CA CYS A 122 4.05 -20.84 -1.49
C CYS A 122 3.21 -22.13 -1.57
N PRO A 123 2.04 -22.21 -0.91
CA PRO A 123 1.26 -23.44 -0.91
C PRO A 123 0.70 -23.85 -2.28
N ASP A 124 0.59 -22.93 -3.25
CA ASP A 124 0.07 -23.26 -4.58
C ASP A 124 1.16 -23.77 -5.52
N CYS A 125 2.29 -23.06 -5.59
CA CYS A 125 3.32 -23.31 -6.61
C CYS A 125 4.67 -23.76 -6.03
N ARG A 126 4.77 -23.92 -4.70
CA ARG A 126 5.94 -24.35 -3.93
C ARG A 126 7.21 -23.54 -4.17
N SER A 127 7.06 -22.31 -4.65
CA SER A 127 8.17 -21.38 -4.83
C SER A 127 8.42 -20.61 -3.53
N PRO A 128 9.67 -20.20 -3.24
CA PRO A 128 9.98 -19.45 -2.04
C PRO A 128 9.20 -18.12 -2.00
N THR A 129 8.66 -17.78 -0.84
CA THR A 129 7.98 -16.49 -0.62
C THR A 129 8.95 -15.43 -0.14
N ARG A 130 8.69 -14.16 -0.48
CA ARG A 130 9.48 -13.00 -0.04
C ARG A 130 8.65 -12.16 0.91
N ALA A 131 9.25 -11.63 1.97
CA ALA A 131 8.60 -10.63 2.80
C ALA A 131 8.26 -9.40 1.96
N ILE A 132 7.11 -8.79 2.23
CA ILE A 132 6.71 -7.52 1.61
C ILE A 132 6.45 -6.49 2.71
N VAL A 133 6.68 -5.22 2.38
CA VAL A 133 6.36 -4.09 3.25
C VAL A 133 4.87 -3.84 3.20
N LEU A 134 4.26 -3.67 4.36
CA LEU A 134 2.89 -3.24 4.50
C LEU A 134 2.88 -1.72 4.72
N ILE A 135 2.02 -1.03 3.99
CA ILE A 135 1.86 0.43 4.09
C ILE A 135 0.48 0.67 4.68
N ASP A 136 0.44 1.31 5.84
CA ASP A 136 -0.80 1.80 6.43
C ASP A 136 -1.11 3.19 5.83
N ASN A 137 -2.38 3.44 5.51
CA ASN A 137 -2.84 4.71 4.95
C ASN A 137 -3.35 5.67 6.03
N SER A 138 -2.89 5.51 7.27
CA SER A 138 -3.31 6.33 8.42
C SER A 138 -2.73 7.76 8.41
N GLY A 139 -2.04 8.16 7.34
CA GLY A 139 -1.54 9.52 7.13
C GLY A 139 -0.09 9.74 7.58
N GLU A 140 0.51 8.77 8.29
CA GLU A 140 1.95 8.71 8.49
C GLU A 140 2.54 7.66 7.55
N SER A 141 3.28 8.09 6.55
CA SER A 141 3.92 7.27 5.50
C SER A 141 5.08 6.41 6.04
N GLN A 142 4.90 5.76 7.18
CA GLN A 142 5.91 4.88 7.75
C GLN A 142 5.82 3.52 7.08
N ARG A 143 6.89 3.14 6.38
CA ARG A 143 7.06 1.82 5.78
C ARG A 143 7.33 0.83 6.90
N HIS A 144 6.40 -0.09 7.15
CA HIS A 144 6.58 -1.12 8.17
C HIS A 144 6.67 -2.51 7.53
N GLU A 145 7.71 -3.27 7.88
CA GLU A 145 7.74 -4.70 7.58
C GLU A 145 6.73 -5.50 8.44
N GLN A 146 6.27 -4.90 9.55
CA GLN A 146 5.31 -5.46 10.49
C GLN A 146 4.26 -4.40 10.87
N LEU A 147 2.98 -4.67 10.62
CA LEU A 147 1.89 -3.84 11.13
C LEU A 147 1.43 -4.35 12.48
N ARG A 148 0.99 -3.45 13.35
CA ARG A 148 0.34 -3.83 14.61
C ARG A 148 -1.16 -3.95 14.39
N TYR A 149 -1.81 -4.91 15.05
CA TYR A 149 -3.26 -5.08 14.96
C TYR A 149 -3.89 -5.08 16.36
N ALA A 150 -5.15 -4.66 16.40
CA ALA A 150 -6.00 -4.70 17.58
C ALA A 150 -7.14 -5.69 17.34
N ALA A 151 -7.67 -6.28 18.41
CA ALA A 151 -8.86 -7.12 18.34
C ALA A 151 -10.08 -6.32 17.81
N PRO A 152 -11.05 -6.96 17.14
CA PRO A 152 -12.24 -6.26 16.64
C PRO A 152 -13.05 -5.51 17.71
N GLY A 153 -12.92 -5.91 18.99
CA GLY A 153 -13.55 -5.25 20.14
C GLY A 153 -12.59 -4.41 20.99
N ALA A 154 -11.39 -4.10 20.49
CA ALA A 154 -10.45 -3.27 21.25
C ALA A 154 -11.01 -1.85 21.40
N GLU A 155 -11.09 -1.39 22.64
CA GLU A 155 -11.48 -0.02 22.93
C GLU A 155 -10.28 0.92 22.77
N ARG A 156 -10.58 2.15 22.34
CA ARG A 156 -9.57 3.20 22.19
C ARG A 156 -9.27 3.77 23.58
N GLY A 157 -8.01 3.73 24.00
CA GLY A 157 -7.59 4.23 25.30
C GLY A 157 -7.87 5.72 25.46
N TRP A 158 -8.55 6.10 26.54
CA TRP A 158 -9.04 7.47 26.74
C TRP A 158 -7.93 8.52 26.84
N PHE A 159 -6.71 8.12 27.22
CA PHE A 159 -5.60 9.03 27.49
C PHE A 159 -4.67 9.26 26.29
N PHE A 160 -4.54 8.29 25.39
CA PHE A 160 -3.61 8.34 24.26
C PHE A 160 -4.29 8.20 22.89
N GLY A 161 -5.59 7.91 22.85
CA GLY A 161 -6.30 7.74 21.59
C GLY A 161 -5.75 6.59 20.74
N GLN A 162 -5.14 5.58 21.36
CA GLN A 162 -4.61 4.39 20.67
C GLN A 162 -5.41 3.16 21.08
N TYR A 163 -5.54 2.19 20.17
CA TYR A 163 -6.17 0.90 20.47
C TYR A 163 -5.18 0.00 21.23
N ALA A 164 -5.69 -0.83 22.14
CA ALA A 164 -4.89 -1.85 22.79
C ALA A 164 -4.34 -2.84 21.74
N GLU A 165 -3.01 -2.86 21.59
CA GLU A 165 -2.33 -3.73 20.63
C GLU A 165 -2.50 -5.19 21.06
N THR A 166 -3.00 -6.02 20.14
CA THR A 166 -3.23 -7.45 20.37
C THR A 166 -2.12 -8.29 19.75
N GLY A 167 -1.39 -7.75 18.78
CA GLY A 167 -0.23 -8.41 18.18
C GLY A 167 0.30 -7.72 16.95
N GLN A 168 1.06 -8.47 16.16
CA GLN A 168 1.71 -8.01 14.93
C GLN A 168 1.28 -8.85 13.73
N VAL A 169 1.23 -8.23 12.55
CA VAL A 169 0.99 -8.87 11.26
C VAL A 169 2.23 -8.67 10.39
N SER A 170 2.71 -9.75 9.79
CA SER A 170 3.69 -9.73 8.71
C SER A 170 3.07 -10.27 7.42
N ALA A 171 3.61 -9.84 6.28
CA ALA A 171 3.15 -10.26 4.97
C ALA A 171 4.27 -10.85 4.12
N LYS A 172 3.94 -11.87 3.33
CA LYS A 172 4.84 -12.45 2.32
C LYS A 172 4.12 -12.61 0.99
N MET A 173 4.82 -12.38 -0.11
CA MET A 173 4.32 -12.57 -1.47
C MET A 173 5.12 -13.64 -2.20
N CYS A 174 4.41 -14.48 -2.96
CA CYS A 174 5.04 -15.38 -3.91
C CYS A 174 5.29 -14.64 -5.24
N PRO A 175 6.55 -14.50 -5.69
CA PRO A 175 6.84 -13.79 -6.94
C PRO A 175 6.40 -14.55 -8.20
N LYS A 176 6.09 -15.86 -8.08
CA LYS A 176 5.73 -16.69 -9.23
C LYS A 176 4.24 -16.63 -9.56
N CYS A 177 3.37 -16.71 -8.54
CA CYS A 177 1.91 -16.74 -8.74
C CYS A 177 1.18 -15.54 -8.14
N GLY A 178 1.88 -14.62 -7.47
CA GLY A 178 1.30 -13.42 -6.87
C GLY A 178 0.52 -13.64 -5.57
N ARG A 179 0.39 -14.88 -5.05
CA ARG A 179 -0.29 -15.12 -3.76
C ARG A 179 0.41 -14.33 -2.65
N ILE A 180 -0.38 -13.58 -1.89
CA ILE A 180 0.03 -12.92 -0.64
C ILE A 180 -0.50 -13.73 0.55
N THR A 181 0.34 -13.95 1.54
CA THR A 181 -0.04 -14.57 2.82
C THR A 181 0.26 -13.62 3.96
N LEU A 182 -0.72 -13.41 4.83
CA LEU A 182 -0.61 -12.63 6.06
C LEU A 182 -0.48 -13.56 7.26
N TYR A 183 0.45 -13.25 8.16
CA TYR A 183 0.70 -14.01 9.38
C TYR A 183 0.55 -13.09 10.58
N GLY A 184 -0.40 -13.43 11.47
CA GLY A 184 -0.57 -12.76 12.75
C GLY A 184 0.21 -13.47 13.85
N GLU A 185 1.02 -12.72 14.59
CA GLU A 185 1.65 -13.18 15.83
C GLU A 185 0.96 -12.46 17.00
N PRO A 186 0.43 -13.20 18.00
CA PRO A 186 -0.15 -12.57 19.17
C PRO A 186 0.95 -11.83 19.94
N GLY A 187 0.62 -10.63 20.41
CA GLY A 187 1.49 -9.87 21.30
C GLY A 187 1.66 -10.61 22.61
N GLN A 188 2.83 -10.49 23.24
CA GLN A 188 2.99 -11.01 24.59
C GLN A 188 2.11 -10.18 25.53
N PRO A 189 1.32 -10.82 26.41
CA PRO A 189 0.58 -10.09 27.43
C PRO A 189 1.61 -9.41 28.34
N THR A 190 1.63 -8.07 28.34
CA THR A 190 2.43 -7.25 29.26
C THR A 190 1.83 -7.21 30.65
#